data_AF-A0AAW3ZIH7-F1
#
_entry.id   AF-A0AAW3ZIH7-F1
#
_cell.length_a   1.000
_cell.length_b   1.000
_cell.length_c   1.000
_cell.angle_alpha   90.00
_cell.angle_beta   90.00
_cell.angle_gamma   90.00
#
_symmetry.space_group_name_H-M   'P 1'
#
loop_
_entity.id
_entity.type
_entity.pdbx_description
1 polymer ?
#
loop_
_entity_poly.entity_id
_entity_poly.type
_entity_poly.pdbx_seq_one_letter_code
_entity_poly.pdbx_strand_id
1 'polypeptide(L)'
;MKDLMLSEWRRFSRLALIGASLHLLALLFLNRTTNLLALSYFEAQPIWALYCLLGLILGVLQVGSYRKPSQWLWLLHRPLPPRQIFLALAGSAGLLLATLIALPQLLFLLALDLLSTQLVESRHYLGSMHLLAYSAMAWLGGAYACCSRRRLALLAAVAPMAMSLHLISAWWLLLPVGVALAWLLWIASSGFRANREAPIERWWDLLLTALPLQLGAFMVTFAIGQMLWLIVTIVAGTDPLNTDFPPEGGVIEVMRAEPAEELVMGLTASADPRASGWASEVPLLEPVRIGPNLSRFPLRHQVAELNMPTSWWDEERQTVWRFSHDHMLFHGRDPQSGRERGWWGVGGAGDRTPFAEVPFASHQGYLLTPSVLYRIDPIEQRQYEWIRLGLGERFVDAPDQQLDRWLVLTNQRLLVFHQRREAAQRFEPPELDWAMPLADEVRLLEGVVVARLMEGWLVSQLYGEGTRQVGFTRYSRIAQPWQQISLIDAQDQISVIAERPLQADFSAYSRVSWWYSPLLHAFSEWPDQAMEKGLSYPLNREVWPELKGFHLLALSLMLLSTLLAWGYLRGSTASRGRRGFWLLNCGLFGLPALISLICLEPGRPAGPSAS
;
A
#
# COMPACT_ATOMS: atom_id res chain seq x y z
N MET A 1 -10.19 40.16 -3.54
CA MET A 1 -9.63 38.80 -3.44
C MET A 1 -8.11 38.79 -3.60
N LYS A 2 -7.57 39.31 -4.72
CA LYS A 2 -6.12 39.37 -5.00
C LYS A 2 -5.28 40.00 -3.87
N ASP A 3 -5.70 41.15 -3.35
CA ASP A 3 -4.91 41.86 -2.32
C ASP A 3 -4.79 41.07 -1.02
N LEU A 4 -5.85 40.36 -0.61
CA LEU A 4 -5.82 39.49 0.57
C LEU A 4 -4.86 38.32 0.37
N MET A 5 -4.93 37.66 -0.78
CA MET A 5 -4.03 36.56 -1.15
C MET A 5 -2.57 37.02 -1.13
N LEU A 6 -2.27 38.17 -1.74
CA LEU A 6 -0.92 38.74 -1.79
C LEU A 6 -0.42 39.17 -0.40
N SER A 7 -1.29 39.73 0.45
CA SER A 7 -0.91 40.11 1.82
C SER A 7 -0.55 38.89 2.67
N GLU A 8 -1.30 37.79 2.53
CA GLU A 8 -1.03 36.55 3.25
C GLU A 8 0.22 35.85 2.72
N TRP A 9 0.44 35.88 1.40
CA TRP A 9 1.68 35.34 0.82
C TRP A 9 2.90 36.12 1.34
N ARG A 10 2.86 37.46 1.35
CA ARG A 10 3.95 38.30 1.87
C ARG A 10 4.23 38.07 3.36
N ARG A 11 3.20 37.72 4.15
CA ARG A 11 3.35 37.43 5.58
C ARG A 11 4.27 36.23 5.85
N PHE A 12 4.19 35.20 5.02
CA PHE A 12 4.95 33.95 5.19
C PHE A 12 6.07 33.76 4.17
N SER A 13 6.20 34.64 3.16
CA SER A 13 7.13 34.46 2.04
C SER A 13 8.60 34.35 2.46
N ARG A 14 9.05 35.13 3.46
CA ARG A 14 10.44 35.04 3.96
C ARG A 14 10.74 33.67 4.56
N LEU A 15 9.82 33.14 5.36
CA LEU A 15 9.96 31.80 5.95
C LEU A 15 9.89 30.72 4.87
N ALA A 16 9.00 30.88 3.89
CA ALA A 16 8.90 29.96 2.76
C ALA A 16 10.18 29.95 1.92
N LEU A 17 10.82 31.10 1.66
CA LEU A 17 12.08 31.20 0.93
C LEU A 17 13.25 30.58 1.71
N ILE A 18 13.37 30.86 3.01
CA ILE A 18 14.40 30.23 3.85
C ILE A 18 14.21 28.71 3.86
N GLY A 19 12.97 28.25 4.07
CA GLY A 19 12.62 26.84 4.04
C GLY A 19 12.89 26.20 2.67
N ALA A 20 12.61 26.89 1.57
CA ALA A 20 12.87 26.42 0.22
C ALA A 20 14.37 26.21 -0.03
N SER A 21 15.21 27.14 0.43
CA SER A 21 16.67 27.01 0.34
C SER A 21 17.18 25.84 1.17
N LEU A 22 16.72 25.69 2.43
CA LEU A 22 17.09 24.57 3.29
C LEU A 22 16.65 23.23 2.71
N HIS A 23 15.44 23.20 2.15
CA HIS A 23 14.89 22.02 1.49
C HIS A 23 15.71 21.63 0.25
N LEU A 24 16.07 22.59 -0.61
CA LEU A 24 16.94 22.33 -1.75
C LEU A 24 18.31 21.78 -1.32
N LEU A 25 18.92 22.37 -0.28
CA LEU A 25 20.18 21.87 0.28
C LEU A 25 20.04 20.45 0.84
N ALA A 26 18.93 20.14 1.52
CA ALA A 26 18.64 18.81 2.02
C ALA A 26 18.47 17.79 0.88
N LEU A 27 17.77 18.14 -0.21
CA LEU A 27 17.66 17.28 -1.39
C LEU A 27 19.02 16.99 -2.03
N LEU A 28 19.86 18.02 -2.20
CA LEU A 28 21.22 17.87 -2.74
C LEU A 28 22.09 16.98 -1.84
N PHE A 29 22.01 17.18 -0.51
CA PHE A 29 22.73 16.37 0.46
C PHE A 29 22.25 14.91 0.45
N LEU A 30 20.94 14.69 0.53
CA LEU A 30 20.37 13.35 0.53
C LEU A 30 20.68 12.61 -0.78
N ASN A 31 20.60 13.29 -1.93
CA ASN A 31 20.96 12.69 -3.21
C ASN A 31 22.43 12.27 -3.30
N ARG A 32 23.30 12.90 -2.50
CA ARG A 32 24.71 12.50 -2.41
C ARG A 32 24.90 11.23 -1.59
N THR A 33 24.02 10.99 -0.62
CA THR A 33 24.06 9.80 0.27
C THR A 33 23.23 8.62 -0.24
N THR A 34 22.15 8.89 -0.96
CA THR A 34 21.20 7.90 -1.48
C THR A 34 20.64 8.36 -2.82
N ASN A 35 20.25 7.43 -3.69
CA ASN A 35 19.62 7.78 -4.96
C ASN A 35 18.14 8.10 -4.72
N LEU A 36 17.81 9.40 -4.62
CA LEU A 36 16.44 9.85 -4.32
C LEU A 36 15.40 9.41 -5.36
N LEU A 37 15.81 9.20 -6.62
CA LEU A 37 14.91 8.77 -7.69
C LEU A 37 14.59 7.27 -7.63
N ALA A 38 15.45 6.48 -6.97
CA ALA A 38 15.30 5.04 -6.81
C ALA A 38 14.79 4.66 -5.41
N LEU A 39 14.26 5.62 -4.64
CA LEU A 39 13.69 5.31 -3.33
C LEU A 39 12.50 4.38 -3.48
N SER A 40 12.48 3.38 -2.63
CA SER A 40 11.34 2.51 -2.51
C SER A 40 10.15 3.23 -1.89
N TYR A 41 8.96 2.68 -2.09
CA TYR A 41 7.75 3.21 -1.46
C TYR A 41 7.87 3.40 0.06
N PHE A 42 8.43 2.42 0.77
CA PHE A 42 8.55 2.46 2.23
C PHE A 42 9.56 3.51 2.69
N GLU A 43 10.63 3.73 1.95
CA GLU A 43 11.62 4.77 2.24
C GLU A 43 11.07 6.18 1.92
N ALA A 44 10.19 6.30 0.92
CA ALA A 44 9.56 7.58 0.56
C ALA A 44 8.45 8.01 1.55
N GLN A 45 7.81 7.08 2.26
CA GLN A 45 6.73 7.39 3.23
C GLN A 45 7.08 8.44 4.29
N PRO A 46 8.20 8.35 5.04
CA PRO A 46 8.53 9.37 6.05
C PRO A 46 8.72 10.75 5.44
N ILE A 47 9.25 10.82 4.21
CA ILE A 47 9.41 12.07 3.46
C ILE A 47 8.02 12.66 3.15
N TRP A 48 7.08 11.85 2.64
CA TRP A 48 5.72 12.29 2.37
C TRP A 48 4.99 12.75 3.64
N ALA A 49 5.15 12.01 4.75
CA ALA A 49 4.58 12.36 6.04
C ALA A 49 5.11 13.72 6.55
N LEU A 50 6.40 14.00 6.36
CA LEU A 50 7.00 15.29 6.71
C LEU A 50 6.37 16.44 5.91
N TYR A 51 6.20 16.30 4.60
CA TYR A 51 5.56 17.34 3.77
C TYR A 51 4.07 17.54 4.12
N CYS A 52 3.35 16.47 4.47
CA CYS A 52 1.99 16.57 4.99
C CYS A 52 1.98 17.35 6.32
N LEU A 53 2.91 17.05 7.23
CA LEU A 53 3.05 17.76 8.50
C LEU A 53 3.32 19.26 8.30
N LEU A 54 4.20 19.63 7.36
CA LEU A 54 4.44 21.03 7.01
C LEU A 54 3.18 21.74 6.50
N GLY A 55 2.42 21.08 5.61
CA GLY A 55 1.12 21.58 5.14
C GLY A 55 0.12 21.77 6.28
N LEU A 56 0.01 20.78 7.17
CA LEU A 56 -0.85 20.83 8.35
C LEU A 56 -0.47 21.99 9.29
N ILE A 57 0.82 22.14 9.61
CA ILE A 57 1.34 23.23 10.44
C ILE A 57 1.00 24.58 9.82
N LEU A 58 1.23 24.76 8.51
CA LEU A 58 0.87 25.99 7.81
C LEU A 58 -0.64 26.26 7.90
N GLY A 59 -1.48 25.24 7.73
CA GLY A 59 -2.95 25.36 7.83
C GLY A 59 -3.38 25.83 9.22
N VAL A 60 -2.79 25.24 10.27
CA VAL A 60 -3.04 25.64 11.65
C VAL A 60 -2.53 27.05 11.95
N LEU A 61 -1.34 27.43 11.50
CA LEU A 61 -0.79 28.76 11.75
C LEU A 61 -1.54 29.86 10.99
N GLN A 62 -1.83 29.63 9.72
CA GLN A 62 -2.50 30.60 8.85
C GLN A 62 -3.95 30.80 9.27
N VAL A 63 -4.75 29.73 9.27
CA VAL A 63 -6.19 29.81 9.58
C VAL A 63 -6.43 29.95 11.09
N GLY A 64 -5.59 29.33 11.91
CA GLY A 64 -5.67 29.44 13.37
C GLY A 64 -5.42 30.85 13.88
N SER A 65 -4.64 31.69 13.18
CA SER A 65 -4.47 33.10 13.56
C SER A 65 -5.81 33.85 13.57
N TYR A 66 -6.67 33.57 12.58
CA TYR A 66 -8.01 34.13 12.47
C TYR A 66 -9.03 33.56 13.48
N ARG A 67 -8.60 32.77 14.47
CA ARG A 67 -9.46 32.41 15.62
C ARG A 67 -9.68 33.55 16.60
N LYS A 68 -8.83 34.57 16.59
CA LYS A 68 -8.99 35.74 17.47
C LYS A 68 -10.20 36.57 17.00
N PRO A 69 -11.18 36.87 17.87
CA PRO A 69 -12.39 37.61 17.48
C PRO A 69 -12.10 38.93 16.75
N SER A 70 -11.08 39.67 17.18
CA SER A 70 -10.67 40.92 16.54
C SER A 70 -10.18 40.75 15.10
N GLN A 71 -9.41 39.69 14.83
CA GLN A 71 -8.90 39.39 13.49
C GLN A 71 -9.99 38.82 12.58
N TRP A 72 -10.90 38.05 13.15
CA TRP A 72 -12.08 37.56 12.44
C TRP A 72 -13.04 38.69 12.07
N LEU A 73 -13.30 39.63 13.00
CA LEU A 73 -14.13 40.80 12.75
C LEU A 73 -13.55 41.65 11.62
N TRP A 74 -12.23 41.85 11.60
CA TRP A 74 -11.55 42.55 10.51
C TRP A 74 -11.73 41.85 9.15
N LEU A 75 -11.73 40.51 9.11
CA LEU A 75 -12.04 39.76 7.89
C LEU A 75 -13.49 39.94 7.45
N LEU A 76 -14.44 39.95 8.39
CA LEU A 76 -15.87 40.11 8.10
C LEU A 76 -16.23 41.51 7.59
N HIS A 77 -15.48 42.55 7.97
CA HIS A 77 -15.67 43.90 7.45
C HIS A 77 -15.21 44.06 5.99
N ARG A 78 -14.52 43.06 5.41
CA ARG A 78 -14.23 43.08 3.97
C ARG A 78 -15.51 42.77 3.20
N PRO A 79 -15.81 43.48 2.10
CA PRO A 79 -16.99 43.24 1.26
C PRO A 79 -16.80 41.99 0.37
N LEU A 80 -16.47 40.85 0.98
CA LEU A 80 -16.26 39.57 0.30
C LEU A 80 -17.03 38.48 1.03
N PRO A 81 -17.71 37.57 0.31
CA PRO A 81 -18.35 36.43 0.95
C PRO A 81 -17.28 35.51 1.59
N PRO A 82 -17.60 34.81 2.70
CA PRO A 82 -16.64 33.97 3.43
C PRO A 82 -15.90 32.95 2.56
N ARG A 83 -16.58 32.37 1.56
CA ARG A 83 -15.96 31.43 0.61
C ARG A 83 -14.83 32.07 -0.21
N GLN A 84 -14.99 33.32 -0.66
CA GLN A 84 -13.93 34.02 -1.42
C GLN A 84 -12.76 34.42 -0.52
N ILE A 85 -13.02 34.74 0.75
CA ILE A 85 -11.97 34.96 1.75
C ILE A 85 -11.15 33.68 1.92
N PHE A 86 -11.83 32.55 2.15
CA PHE A 86 -11.18 31.24 2.28
C PHE A 86 -10.37 30.88 1.04
N LEU A 87 -10.92 31.05 -0.17
CA LEU A 87 -10.20 30.79 -1.42
C LEU A 87 -8.97 31.69 -1.60
N ALA A 88 -9.00 32.94 -1.11
CA ALA A 88 -7.82 33.79 -1.10
C ALA A 88 -6.73 33.27 -0.13
N LEU A 89 -7.12 32.75 1.04
CA LEU A 89 -6.19 32.11 1.98
C LEU A 89 -5.61 30.83 1.38
N ALA A 90 -6.45 29.98 0.77
CA ALA A 90 -6.05 28.75 0.12
C ALA A 90 -5.11 29.00 -1.07
N GLY A 91 -5.39 30.01 -1.90
CA GLY A 91 -4.52 30.42 -2.99
C GLY A 91 -3.16 30.92 -2.49
N SER A 92 -3.14 31.67 -1.38
CA SER A 92 -1.90 32.10 -0.73
C SER A 92 -1.10 30.90 -0.19
N ALA A 93 -1.76 29.96 0.48
CA ALA A 93 -1.16 28.72 0.96
C ALA A 93 -0.59 27.88 -0.19
N GLY A 94 -1.33 27.74 -1.29
CA GLY A 94 -0.88 27.04 -2.49
C GLY A 94 0.40 27.63 -3.05
N LEU A 95 0.52 28.97 -3.14
CA LEU A 95 1.75 29.64 -3.57
C LEU A 95 2.91 29.41 -2.58
N LEU A 96 2.65 29.47 -1.28
CA LEU A 96 3.66 29.22 -0.25
C LEU A 96 4.17 27.77 -0.31
N LEU A 97 3.28 26.79 -0.41
CA LEU A 97 3.64 25.38 -0.54
C LEU A 97 4.35 25.10 -1.87
N ALA A 98 3.92 25.73 -2.97
CA ALA A 98 4.61 25.62 -4.26
C ALA A 98 6.03 26.19 -4.17
N THR A 99 6.23 27.31 -3.47
CA THR A 99 7.57 27.89 -3.27
C THR A 99 8.43 27.05 -2.33
N LEU A 100 7.85 26.52 -1.25
CA LEU A 100 8.56 25.77 -0.22
C LEU A 100 8.92 24.33 -0.65
N ILE A 101 8.04 23.67 -1.41
CA ILE A 101 8.11 22.23 -1.70
C ILE A 101 8.35 21.99 -3.18
N ALA A 102 7.38 22.37 -4.02
CA ALA A 102 7.40 22.01 -5.44
C ALA A 102 8.58 22.67 -6.19
N LEU A 103 8.85 23.95 -5.93
CA LEU A 103 9.92 24.68 -6.62
C LEU A 103 11.31 24.10 -6.32
N PRO A 104 11.75 23.91 -5.06
CA PRO A 104 13.00 23.22 -4.75
C PRO A 104 13.11 21.85 -5.39
N GLN A 105 12.02 21.07 -5.38
CA GLN A 105 12.02 19.74 -5.96
C GLN A 105 12.14 19.76 -7.48
N LEU A 106 11.42 20.66 -8.17
CA LEU A 106 11.53 20.83 -9.62
C LEU A 106 12.92 21.34 -10.02
N LEU A 107 13.50 22.28 -9.27
CA LEU A 107 14.87 22.74 -9.50
C LEU A 107 15.89 21.61 -9.31
N PHE A 108 15.70 20.80 -8.28
CA PHE A 108 16.52 19.61 -8.02
C PHE A 108 16.40 18.59 -9.16
N LEU A 109 15.18 18.25 -9.58
CA LEU A 109 14.94 17.32 -10.69
C LEU A 109 15.53 17.84 -12.00
N LEU A 110 15.33 19.13 -12.30
CA LEU A 110 15.91 19.76 -13.48
C LEU A 110 17.44 19.75 -13.43
N ALA A 111 18.04 19.98 -12.25
CA ALA A 111 19.48 19.87 -12.08
C ALA A 111 19.97 18.43 -12.29
N LEU A 112 19.23 17.42 -11.82
CA LEU A 112 19.57 16.02 -12.10
C LEU A 112 19.44 15.68 -13.58
N ASP A 113 18.39 16.16 -14.24
CA ASP A 113 18.12 15.90 -15.64
C ASP A 113 19.20 16.49 -16.56
N LEU A 114 19.65 17.71 -16.24
CA LEU A 114 20.64 18.44 -17.02
C LEU A 114 22.10 18.14 -16.65
N LEU A 115 22.38 17.85 -15.38
CA LEU A 115 23.76 17.82 -14.84
C LEU A 115 24.17 16.45 -14.30
N SER A 116 23.27 15.46 -14.26
CA SER A 116 23.57 14.13 -13.72
C SER A 116 23.41 13.03 -14.77
N THR A 117 23.96 11.86 -14.45
CA THR A 117 23.81 10.64 -15.26
C THR A 117 22.53 9.87 -14.93
N GLN A 118 21.76 10.32 -13.94
CA GLN A 118 20.52 9.67 -13.51
C GLN A 118 19.44 9.79 -14.58
N LEU A 119 18.51 8.83 -14.60
CA LEU A 119 17.40 8.81 -15.54
C LEU A 119 16.22 9.56 -14.93
N VAL A 120 16.02 10.81 -15.36
CA VAL A 120 14.88 11.63 -14.93
C VAL A 120 13.75 11.51 -15.94
N GLU A 121 12.65 10.94 -15.49
CA GLU A 121 11.44 10.70 -16.28
C GLU A 121 10.24 11.55 -15.86
N SER A 122 9.20 11.56 -16.69
CA SER A 122 7.94 12.29 -16.46
C SER A 122 7.31 12.01 -15.08
N ARG A 123 7.41 10.77 -14.59
CA ARG A 123 6.88 10.34 -13.28
C ARG A 123 7.50 11.09 -12.10
N HIS A 124 8.77 11.49 -12.18
CA HIS A 124 9.44 12.22 -11.10
C HIS A 124 8.95 13.66 -11.01
N TYR A 125 8.75 14.31 -12.15
CA TYR A 125 8.13 15.64 -12.22
C TYR A 125 6.71 15.62 -11.66
N LEU A 126 5.92 14.61 -12.03
CA LEU A 126 4.61 14.38 -11.42
C LEU A 126 4.70 14.12 -9.91
N GLY A 127 5.74 13.42 -9.44
CA GLY A 127 5.99 13.24 -8.00
C GLY A 127 6.01 14.56 -7.22
N SER A 128 6.55 15.63 -7.81
CA SER A 128 6.54 16.97 -7.22
C SER A 128 5.13 17.56 -7.12
N MET A 129 4.29 17.32 -8.13
CA MET A 129 2.88 17.72 -8.11
C MET A 129 2.07 16.94 -7.06
N HIS A 130 2.34 15.64 -6.91
CA HIS A 130 1.70 14.81 -5.88
C HIS A 130 2.06 15.31 -4.48
N LEU A 131 3.34 15.58 -4.22
CA LEU A 131 3.79 16.13 -2.94
C LEU A 131 3.13 17.47 -2.61
N LEU A 132 3.06 18.38 -3.59
CA LEU A 132 2.31 19.63 -3.44
C LEU A 132 0.84 19.38 -3.10
N ALA A 133 0.19 18.44 -3.79
CA ALA A 133 -1.21 18.10 -3.56
C ALA A 133 -1.43 17.51 -2.16
N TYR A 134 -0.59 16.57 -1.70
CA TYR A 134 -0.67 16.01 -0.35
C TYR A 134 -0.46 17.07 0.73
N SER A 135 0.52 17.96 0.57
CA SER A 135 0.69 19.09 1.48
C SER A 135 -0.50 20.04 1.48
N ALA A 136 -1.11 20.29 0.32
CA ALA A 136 -2.32 21.11 0.22
C ALA A 136 -3.52 20.42 0.88
N MET A 137 -3.68 19.11 0.74
CA MET A 137 -4.71 18.34 1.46
C MET A 137 -4.50 18.43 2.98
N ALA A 138 -3.27 18.27 3.46
CA ALA A 138 -2.95 18.41 4.87
C ALA A 138 -3.21 19.84 5.39
N TRP A 139 -2.89 20.85 4.59
CA TRP A 139 -3.25 22.25 4.88
C TRP A 139 -4.77 22.43 4.98
N LEU A 140 -5.53 21.89 4.03
CA LEU A 140 -7.00 21.93 4.05
C LEU A 140 -7.58 21.22 5.28
N GLY A 141 -7.00 20.08 5.67
CA GLY A 141 -7.34 19.37 6.90
C GLY A 141 -7.10 20.21 8.16
N GLY A 142 -5.93 20.85 8.26
CA GLY A 142 -5.60 21.77 9.35
C GLY A 142 -6.49 23.00 9.39
N ALA A 143 -6.77 23.59 8.23
CA ALA A 143 -7.69 24.71 8.08
C ALA A 143 -9.11 24.34 8.52
N TYR A 144 -9.61 23.17 8.10
CA TYR A 144 -10.91 22.66 8.48
C TYR A 144 -10.99 22.38 9.99
N ALA A 145 -9.98 21.73 10.57
CA ALA A 145 -9.90 21.52 12.02
C ALA A 145 -9.90 22.82 12.83
N CYS A 146 -9.34 23.91 12.27
CA CYS A 146 -9.37 25.24 12.89
C CYS A 146 -10.75 25.92 12.80
N CYS A 147 -11.53 25.60 11.77
CA CYS A 147 -12.87 26.16 11.55
C CYS A 147 -13.98 25.34 12.25
N SER A 148 -13.74 24.06 12.49
CA SER A 148 -14.71 23.17 13.11
C SER A 148 -14.81 23.36 14.63
N ARG A 149 -15.93 22.92 15.20
CA ARG A 149 -16.21 22.93 16.64
C ARG A 149 -15.23 22.04 17.41
N ARG A 150 -14.93 20.86 16.89
CA ARG A 150 -14.04 19.87 17.54
C ARG A 150 -12.80 19.61 16.71
N ARG A 151 -11.65 19.46 17.38
CA ARG A 151 -10.37 19.14 16.72
C ARG A 151 -10.37 17.76 16.04
N LEU A 152 -11.22 16.84 16.50
CA LEU A 152 -11.46 15.54 15.85
C LEU A 152 -11.97 15.65 14.41
N ALA A 153 -12.44 16.83 13.98
CA ALA A 153 -12.78 17.10 12.59
C ALA A 153 -11.59 16.94 11.62
N LEU A 154 -10.35 16.93 12.12
CA LEU A 154 -9.16 16.57 11.34
C LEU A 154 -9.26 15.17 10.72
N LEU A 155 -10.01 14.25 11.34
CA LEU A 155 -10.25 12.91 10.79
C LEU A 155 -10.92 12.95 9.41
N ALA A 156 -11.66 14.01 9.07
CA ALA A 156 -12.22 14.20 7.73
C ALA A 156 -11.14 14.35 6.65
N ALA A 157 -9.89 14.68 7.01
CA ALA A 157 -8.76 14.74 6.09
C ALA A 157 -8.09 13.37 5.87
N VAL A 158 -8.21 12.45 6.83
CA VAL A 158 -7.54 11.14 6.76
C VAL A 158 -8.08 10.31 5.61
N ALA A 159 -9.40 10.25 5.45
CA ALA A 159 -10.04 9.44 4.42
C ALA A 159 -9.65 9.85 2.98
N PRO A 160 -9.82 11.12 2.56
CA PRO A 160 -9.39 11.55 1.23
C PRO A 160 -7.89 11.36 1.01
N MET A 161 -7.06 11.57 2.05
CA MET A 161 -5.62 11.37 1.95
C MET A 161 -5.27 9.88 1.79
N ALA A 162 -5.90 8.98 2.55
CA ALA A 162 -5.68 7.55 2.44
C ALA A 162 -6.14 6.99 1.08
N MET A 163 -7.27 7.47 0.55
CA MET A 163 -7.74 7.14 -0.81
C MET A 163 -6.81 7.66 -1.92
N SER A 164 -5.87 8.52 -1.60
CA SER A 164 -4.82 8.95 -2.53
C SER A 164 -3.50 8.22 -2.34
N LEU A 165 -3.34 7.36 -1.32
CA LEU A 165 -2.11 6.61 -1.07
C LEU A 165 -2.14 5.22 -1.75
N HIS A 166 -2.14 5.20 -3.07
CA HIS A 166 -2.12 3.97 -3.85
C HIS A 166 -0.85 3.82 -4.70
N LEU A 167 -0.33 2.60 -4.75
CA LEU A 167 0.80 2.21 -5.60
C LEU A 167 0.30 1.89 -7.01
N ILE A 168 0.04 2.95 -7.75
CA ILE A 168 -0.44 2.93 -9.14
C ILE A 168 0.41 3.89 -9.98
N SER A 169 0.13 3.93 -11.28
CA SER A 169 0.73 4.92 -12.17
C SER A 169 0.53 6.35 -11.66
N ALA A 170 1.60 7.16 -11.69
CA ALA A 170 1.57 8.56 -11.30
C ALA A 170 0.50 9.36 -12.04
N TRP A 171 0.22 9.03 -13.30
CA TRP A 171 -0.83 9.68 -14.08
C TRP A 171 -2.22 9.35 -13.56
N TRP A 172 -2.50 8.07 -13.31
CA TRP A 172 -3.79 7.61 -12.79
C TRP A 172 -4.04 8.10 -11.37
N LEU A 173 -2.98 8.30 -10.59
CA LEU A 173 -3.05 8.82 -9.22
C LEU A 173 -3.54 10.28 -9.15
N LEU A 174 -3.41 11.06 -10.22
CA LEU A 174 -3.93 12.43 -10.29
C LEU A 174 -5.47 12.48 -10.11
N LEU A 175 -6.20 11.45 -10.54
CA LEU A 175 -7.65 11.40 -10.43
C LEU A 175 -8.13 11.32 -8.96
N PRO A 176 -7.79 10.28 -8.18
CA PRO A 176 -8.19 10.22 -6.77
C PRO A 176 -7.61 11.38 -5.96
N VAL A 177 -6.39 11.83 -6.26
CA VAL A 177 -5.79 13.02 -5.63
C VAL A 177 -6.60 14.28 -5.92
N GLY A 178 -6.99 14.51 -7.18
CA GLY A 178 -7.82 15.65 -7.57
C GLY A 178 -9.19 15.64 -6.90
N VAL A 179 -9.84 14.47 -6.85
CA VAL A 179 -11.12 14.28 -6.16
C VAL A 179 -10.99 14.56 -4.66
N ALA A 180 -9.97 13.99 -4.01
CA ALA A 180 -9.69 14.22 -2.59
C ALA A 180 -9.42 15.70 -2.28
N LEU A 181 -8.64 16.39 -3.10
CA LEU A 181 -8.34 17.80 -2.95
C LEU A 181 -9.59 18.67 -3.11
N ALA A 182 -10.40 18.41 -4.15
CA ALA A 182 -11.65 19.11 -4.40
C ALA A 182 -12.66 18.91 -3.25
N TRP A 183 -12.74 17.69 -2.72
CA TRP A 183 -13.61 17.36 -1.59
C TRP A 183 -13.17 18.09 -0.31
N LEU A 184 -11.88 18.07 0.02
CA LEU A 184 -11.35 18.79 1.17
C LEU A 184 -11.51 20.31 1.02
N LEU A 185 -11.32 20.84 -0.20
CA LEU A 185 -11.56 22.25 -0.48
C LEU A 185 -13.03 22.62 -0.27
N TRP A 186 -13.96 21.76 -0.68
CA TRP A 186 -15.38 21.95 -0.45
C TRP A 186 -15.72 21.98 1.04
N ILE A 187 -15.26 20.99 1.81
CA ILE A 187 -15.55 20.89 3.25
C ILE A 187 -14.93 22.07 4.00
N ALA A 188 -13.66 22.38 3.74
CA ALA A 188 -12.97 23.47 4.42
C ALA A 188 -13.59 24.83 4.09
N SER A 189 -13.92 25.09 2.82
CA SER A 189 -14.58 26.35 2.41
C SER A 189 -16.02 26.46 2.92
N SER A 190 -16.74 25.34 3.03
CA SER A 190 -18.09 25.31 3.60
C SER A 190 -18.10 25.40 5.12
N GLY A 191 -17.03 24.96 5.79
CA GLY A 191 -16.82 25.09 7.23
C GLY A 191 -16.30 26.47 7.66
N PHE A 192 -15.78 27.28 6.74
CA PHE A 192 -15.26 28.62 7.02
C PHE A 192 -16.40 29.63 7.30
N ARG A 193 -16.82 29.72 8.56
CA ARG A 193 -17.96 30.53 9.03
C ARG A 193 -17.64 31.26 10.34
N ALA A 194 -18.39 32.34 10.59
CA ALA A 194 -18.19 33.17 11.79
C ALA A 194 -18.57 32.46 13.09
N ASN A 195 -19.73 31.81 13.10
CA ASN A 195 -20.14 30.97 14.22
C ASN A 195 -19.73 29.52 13.95
N ARG A 196 -18.73 29.04 14.69
CA ARG A 196 -18.21 27.67 14.60
C ARG A 196 -19.08 26.64 15.32
N GLU A 197 -19.94 27.10 16.22
CA GLU A 197 -20.85 26.26 16.99
C GLU A 197 -22.19 26.07 16.30
N ALA A 198 -22.47 26.87 15.26
CA ALA A 198 -23.68 26.75 14.46
C ALA A 198 -23.70 25.40 13.72
N PRO A 199 -24.85 24.72 13.66
CA PRO A 199 -24.98 23.49 12.90
C PRO A 199 -24.84 23.75 11.40
N ILE A 200 -24.34 22.75 10.66
CA ILE A 200 -24.26 22.82 9.20
C ILE A 200 -25.67 22.77 8.61
N GLU A 201 -26.22 23.90 8.17
CA GLU A 201 -27.64 24.02 7.75
C GLU A 201 -28.03 23.13 6.56
N ARG A 202 -27.20 23.07 5.52
CA ARG A 202 -27.49 22.35 4.28
C ARG A 202 -27.18 20.86 4.42
N TRP A 203 -28.12 20.01 4.03
CA TRP A 203 -27.95 18.56 4.22
C TRP A 203 -26.84 17.96 3.35
N TRP A 204 -26.59 18.50 2.15
CA TRP A 204 -25.47 18.07 1.29
C TRP A 204 -24.12 18.44 1.92
N ASP A 205 -23.99 19.63 2.52
CA ASP A 205 -22.77 20.01 3.23
C ASP A 205 -22.56 19.10 4.46
N LEU A 206 -23.63 18.72 5.15
CA LEU A 206 -23.57 17.78 6.27
C LEU A 206 -23.10 16.40 5.80
N LEU A 207 -23.70 15.86 4.74
CA LEU A 207 -23.36 14.54 4.19
C LEU A 207 -21.91 14.49 3.69
N LEU A 208 -21.50 15.46 2.87
CA LEU A 208 -20.15 15.56 2.32
C LEU A 208 -19.09 15.77 3.40
N THR A 209 -19.45 16.32 4.57
CA THR A 209 -18.54 16.43 5.71
C THR A 209 -18.53 15.17 6.58
N ALA A 210 -19.70 14.56 6.77
CA ALA A 210 -19.88 13.43 7.66
C ALA A 210 -19.21 12.16 7.14
N LEU A 211 -19.31 11.88 5.84
CA LEU A 211 -18.80 10.65 5.23
C LEU A 211 -17.26 10.51 5.32
N PRO A 212 -16.43 11.49 4.92
CA PRO A 212 -14.98 11.36 5.08
C PRO A 212 -14.56 11.40 6.55
N LEU A 213 -15.32 12.08 7.42
CA LEU A 213 -15.10 12.02 8.86
C LEU A 213 -15.35 10.61 9.41
N GLN A 214 -16.39 9.93 8.93
CA GLN A 214 -16.71 8.54 9.29
C GLN A 214 -15.65 7.58 8.79
N LEU A 215 -15.26 7.69 7.53
CA LEU A 215 -14.21 6.84 6.96
C LEU A 215 -12.86 7.08 7.67
N GLY A 216 -12.50 8.33 7.94
CA GLY A 216 -11.30 8.66 8.69
C GLY A 216 -11.33 8.14 10.14
N ALA A 217 -12.46 8.26 10.82
CA ALA A 217 -12.66 7.68 12.15
C ALA A 217 -12.57 6.14 12.11
N PHE A 218 -13.16 5.51 11.09
CA PHE A 218 -13.06 4.07 10.88
C PHE A 218 -11.60 3.62 10.75
N MET A 219 -10.84 4.23 9.84
CA MET A 219 -9.45 3.88 9.57
C MET A 219 -8.56 4.12 10.79
N VAL A 220 -8.67 5.29 11.45
CA VAL A 220 -7.82 5.63 12.59
C VAL A 220 -8.15 4.76 13.80
N THR A 221 -9.42 4.54 14.12
CA THR A 221 -9.78 3.68 15.27
C THR A 221 -9.33 2.25 15.03
N PHE A 222 -9.49 1.72 13.82
CA PHE A 222 -9.02 0.38 13.51
C PHE A 222 -7.50 0.27 13.55
N ALA A 223 -6.77 1.21 12.92
CA ALA A 223 -5.30 1.22 12.91
C ALA A 223 -4.72 1.34 14.33
N ILE A 224 -5.24 2.26 15.14
CA ILE A 224 -4.83 2.41 16.55
C ILE A 224 -5.21 1.16 17.35
N GLY A 225 -6.43 0.65 17.18
CA GLY A 225 -6.91 -0.53 17.89
C GLY A 225 -6.03 -1.75 17.63
N GLN A 226 -5.62 -1.95 16.37
CA GLN A 226 -4.73 -3.04 16.01
C GLN A 226 -3.30 -2.82 16.50
N MET A 227 -2.76 -1.59 16.42
CA MET A 227 -1.45 -1.28 16.98
C MET A 227 -1.43 -1.53 18.50
N LEU A 228 -2.48 -1.09 19.21
CA LEU A 228 -2.63 -1.36 20.64
C LEU A 228 -2.76 -2.86 20.93
N TRP A 229 -3.54 -3.59 20.13
CA TRP A 229 -3.65 -5.04 20.24
C TRP A 229 -2.28 -5.70 20.12
N LEU A 230 -1.52 -5.38 19.08
CA LEU A 230 -0.17 -5.89 18.85
C LEU A 230 0.79 -5.55 20.01
N ILE A 231 0.78 -4.30 20.48
CA ILE A 231 1.61 -3.89 21.62
C ILE A 231 1.23 -4.69 22.87
N VAL A 232 -0.07 -4.86 23.13
CA VAL A 232 -0.56 -5.62 24.29
C VAL A 232 -0.17 -7.09 24.18
N THR A 233 -0.30 -7.73 23.02
CA THR A 233 0.08 -9.15 22.84
C THR A 233 1.58 -9.35 22.99
N ILE A 234 2.40 -8.44 22.44
CA ILE A 234 3.85 -8.44 22.59
C ILE A 234 4.24 -8.28 24.07
N VAL A 235 3.69 -7.28 24.76
CA VAL A 235 3.99 -7.03 26.18
C VAL A 235 3.50 -8.17 27.07
N ALA A 236 2.39 -8.80 26.73
CA ALA A 236 1.87 -9.98 27.42
C ALA A 236 2.64 -11.26 27.10
N GLY A 237 3.58 -11.25 26.14
CA GLY A 237 4.31 -12.44 25.69
C GLY A 237 3.40 -13.50 25.03
N THR A 238 2.28 -13.05 24.46
CA THR A 238 1.27 -13.93 23.80
C THR A 238 1.27 -13.78 22.29
N ASP A 239 2.12 -12.91 21.75
CA ASP A 239 2.24 -12.73 20.31
C ASP A 239 2.98 -13.93 19.68
N PRO A 240 2.36 -14.70 18.77
CA PRO A 240 2.98 -15.87 18.16
C PRO A 240 4.31 -15.58 17.46
N LEU A 241 4.52 -14.33 16.98
CA LEU A 241 5.75 -13.92 16.33
C LEU A 241 6.85 -13.51 17.30
N ASN A 242 6.57 -13.41 18.60
CA ASN A 242 7.52 -12.92 19.60
C ASN A 242 7.65 -13.84 20.82
N THR A 243 7.13 -15.07 20.76
CA THR A 243 7.39 -16.11 21.77
C THR A 243 8.66 -16.89 21.43
N ASP A 244 9.37 -17.34 22.47
CA ASP A 244 10.57 -18.20 22.34
C ASP A 244 10.21 -19.54 21.67
N PHE A 245 9.02 -20.07 21.99
CA PHE A 245 8.46 -21.27 21.39
C PHE A 245 7.18 -20.90 20.64
N PRO A 246 7.06 -21.26 19.35
CA PRO A 246 5.81 -21.04 18.62
C PRO A 246 4.66 -21.88 19.20
N PRO A 247 3.39 -21.49 19.03
CA PRO A 247 2.26 -22.30 19.47
C PRO A 247 2.24 -23.67 18.76
N GLU A 248 2.12 -24.74 19.54
CA GLU A 248 2.13 -26.11 19.03
C GLU A 248 0.91 -26.38 18.11
N GLY A 249 1.18 -26.98 16.95
CA GLY A 249 0.20 -27.23 15.90
C GLY A 249 -0.20 -25.99 15.11
N GLY A 250 0.43 -24.84 15.35
CA GLY A 250 0.17 -23.57 14.69
C GLY A 250 0.86 -23.42 13.33
N VAL A 251 0.50 -22.38 12.58
CA VAL A 251 1.16 -22.00 11.33
C VAL A 251 2.58 -21.51 11.59
N ILE A 252 2.78 -20.71 12.64
CA ILE A 252 4.07 -20.13 13.00
C ILE A 252 5.07 -21.21 13.43
N GLU A 253 4.61 -22.31 14.02
CA GLU A 253 5.47 -23.47 14.29
C GLU A 253 6.04 -24.03 12.98
N VAL A 254 5.19 -24.29 11.99
CA VAL A 254 5.63 -24.84 10.70
C VAL A 254 6.48 -23.84 9.90
N MET A 255 6.16 -22.55 9.96
CA MET A 255 6.94 -21.50 9.29
C MET A 255 8.33 -21.31 9.90
N ARG A 256 8.48 -21.52 11.21
CA ARG A 256 9.77 -21.42 11.92
C ARG A 256 10.58 -22.72 11.89
N ALA A 257 9.93 -23.84 11.59
CA ALA A 257 10.60 -25.13 11.44
C ALA A 257 11.56 -25.11 10.25
N GLU A 258 12.67 -25.84 10.38
CA GLU A 258 13.55 -26.08 9.24
C GLU A 258 12.80 -26.85 8.14
N PRO A 259 13.13 -26.70 6.85
CA PRO A 259 12.42 -27.36 5.75
C PRO A 259 12.24 -28.88 5.92
N ALA A 260 13.24 -29.57 6.47
CA ALA A 260 13.16 -30.99 6.79
C ALA A 260 12.16 -31.29 7.92
N GLU A 261 12.13 -30.47 8.96
CA GLU A 261 11.20 -30.61 10.08
C GLU A 261 9.75 -30.38 9.62
N GLU A 262 9.50 -29.37 8.77
CA GLU A 262 8.18 -29.12 8.20
C GLU A 262 7.61 -30.35 7.47
N LEU A 263 8.45 -30.99 6.64
CA LEU A 263 8.08 -32.21 5.91
C LEU A 263 7.77 -33.36 6.87
N VAL A 264 8.61 -33.56 7.90
CA VAL A 264 8.38 -34.58 8.93
C VAL A 264 7.07 -34.33 9.67
N MET A 265 6.80 -33.08 10.08
CA MET A 265 5.55 -32.71 10.74
C MET A 265 4.34 -33.02 9.85
N GLY A 266 4.41 -32.73 8.54
CA GLY A 266 3.34 -33.06 7.60
C GLY A 266 3.14 -34.58 7.42
N LEU A 267 4.23 -35.34 7.38
CA LEU A 267 4.19 -36.80 7.23
C LEU A 267 3.58 -37.53 8.44
N THR A 268 3.54 -36.92 9.63
CA THR A 268 2.90 -37.53 10.82
C THR A 268 1.41 -37.83 10.63
N ALA A 269 0.73 -37.08 9.76
CA ALA A 269 -0.68 -37.29 9.42
C ALA A 269 -0.89 -38.27 8.26
N SER A 270 0.18 -38.82 7.68
CA SER A 270 0.11 -39.71 6.53
C SER A 270 -0.38 -41.11 6.91
N ALA A 271 -1.23 -41.68 6.05
CA ALA A 271 -1.60 -43.09 6.10
C ALA A 271 -0.77 -43.98 5.17
N ASP A 272 0.15 -43.42 4.38
CA ASP A 272 1.00 -44.19 3.46
C ASP A 272 2.01 -45.03 4.25
N PRO A 273 2.11 -46.35 4.00
CA PRO A 273 3.07 -47.23 4.67
C PRO A 273 4.53 -46.78 4.60
N ARG A 274 4.89 -45.99 3.58
CA ARG A 274 6.25 -45.47 3.34
C ARG A 274 6.56 -44.20 4.15
N ALA A 275 5.56 -43.57 4.76
CA ALA A 275 5.71 -42.28 5.43
C ALA A 275 6.73 -42.30 6.58
N SER A 276 6.80 -43.39 7.35
CA SER A 276 7.80 -43.54 8.42
C SER A 276 9.23 -43.65 7.88
N GLY A 277 9.40 -44.26 6.71
CA GLY A 277 10.66 -44.32 5.98
C GLY A 277 11.10 -42.92 5.53
N TRP A 278 10.22 -42.19 4.86
CA TRP A 278 10.51 -40.82 4.43
C TRP A 278 10.76 -39.87 5.60
N ALA A 279 10.04 -40.00 6.70
CA ALA A 279 10.27 -39.18 7.90
C ALA A 279 11.68 -39.41 8.50
N SER A 280 12.26 -40.59 8.28
CA SER A 280 13.65 -40.90 8.68
C SER A 280 14.68 -40.46 7.63
N GLU A 281 14.31 -40.42 6.35
CA GLU A 281 15.16 -40.02 5.22
C GLU A 281 15.26 -38.50 5.06
N VAL A 282 14.15 -37.76 5.21
CA VAL A 282 14.06 -36.31 4.97
C VAL A 282 15.10 -35.49 5.74
N PRO A 283 15.42 -35.75 7.02
CA PRO A 283 16.47 -35.03 7.73
C PRO A 283 17.89 -35.23 7.16
N LEU A 284 18.09 -36.24 6.32
CA LEU A 284 19.34 -36.50 5.61
C LEU A 284 19.39 -35.84 4.23
N LEU A 285 18.27 -35.27 3.78
CA LEU A 285 18.16 -34.51 2.55
C LEU A 285 18.44 -33.03 2.82
N GLU A 286 18.50 -32.24 1.74
CA GLU A 286 18.55 -30.77 1.80
C GLU A 286 17.27 -30.16 1.21
N PRO A 287 16.10 -30.26 1.90
CA PRO A 287 14.88 -29.68 1.38
C PRO A 287 14.97 -28.16 1.28
N VAL A 288 14.34 -27.59 0.26
CA VAL A 288 14.36 -26.15 0.01
C VAL A 288 12.97 -25.57 0.11
N ARG A 289 12.87 -24.40 0.75
CA ARG A 289 11.63 -23.64 0.90
C ARG A 289 11.59 -22.52 -0.14
N ILE A 290 10.55 -22.51 -0.96
CA ILE A 290 10.22 -21.41 -1.87
C ILE A 290 8.88 -20.82 -1.45
N GLY A 291 8.68 -19.52 -1.62
CA GLY A 291 7.49 -18.86 -1.10
C GLY A 291 7.04 -17.74 -2.01
N PRO A 292 5.76 -17.32 -1.97
CA PRO A 292 5.33 -16.23 -2.82
C PRO A 292 5.86 -14.87 -2.32
N ASN A 293 7.15 -14.60 -2.50
CA ASN A 293 7.84 -13.39 -2.03
C ASN A 293 7.50 -12.17 -2.92
N LEU A 294 7.08 -12.41 -4.15
CA LEU A 294 6.74 -11.41 -5.14
C LEU A 294 5.23 -11.13 -5.12
N SER A 295 4.81 -10.24 -4.23
CA SER A 295 3.39 -9.86 -4.11
C SER A 295 2.87 -8.97 -5.26
N ARG A 296 3.78 -8.27 -5.94
CA ARG A 296 3.44 -7.34 -7.03
C ARG A 296 4.63 -7.08 -7.95
N PHE A 297 4.31 -6.71 -9.16
CA PHE A 297 5.21 -6.20 -10.18
C PHE A 297 5.15 -4.68 -10.27
N PRO A 298 6.25 -4.04 -10.71
CA PRO A 298 6.25 -2.61 -10.96
C PRO A 298 5.26 -2.25 -12.07
N LEU A 299 4.57 -1.12 -11.89
CA LEU A 299 3.66 -0.58 -12.90
C LEU A 299 4.32 0.55 -13.69
N ARG A 300 3.82 0.76 -14.92
CA ARG A 300 4.28 1.86 -15.76
C ARG A 300 4.02 3.22 -15.09
N HIS A 301 5.06 4.06 -15.04
CA HIS A 301 5.07 5.36 -14.38
C HIS A 301 4.70 5.36 -12.89
N GLN A 302 4.93 4.28 -12.14
CA GLN A 302 4.70 4.30 -10.69
C GLN A 302 5.59 5.35 -9.99
N VAL A 303 5.04 6.05 -8.98
CA VAL A 303 5.71 7.20 -8.33
C VAL A 303 6.97 6.79 -7.55
N ALA A 304 6.89 5.67 -6.82
CA ALA A 304 8.01 5.14 -6.04
C ALA A 304 8.42 3.78 -6.61
N GLU A 305 9.70 3.44 -6.51
CA GLU A 305 10.17 2.13 -6.94
C GLU A 305 9.73 1.03 -5.95
N LEU A 306 9.68 -0.20 -6.43
CA LEU A 306 9.63 -1.36 -5.55
C LEU A 306 11.06 -1.68 -5.14
N ASN A 307 11.27 -2.41 -4.03
CA ASN A 307 12.58 -2.94 -3.61
C ASN A 307 13.06 -4.05 -4.56
N MET A 308 12.99 -3.83 -5.87
CA MET A 308 13.37 -4.76 -6.92
C MET A 308 14.24 -3.98 -7.91
N PRO A 309 15.40 -4.51 -8.31
CA PRO A 309 16.29 -3.78 -9.18
C PRO A 309 15.63 -3.62 -10.56
N THR A 310 15.61 -2.40 -11.07
CA THR A 310 15.20 -2.08 -12.46
C THR A 310 16.41 -1.72 -13.33
N SER A 311 17.61 -2.05 -12.85
CA SER A 311 18.86 -1.75 -13.52
C SER A 311 19.91 -2.82 -13.25
N TRP A 312 20.83 -2.99 -14.21
CA TRP A 312 22.02 -3.80 -14.02
C TRP A 312 23.25 -3.08 -14.59
N TRP A 313 24.43 -3.54 -14.17
CA TRP A 313 25.71 -3.02 -14.63
C TRP A 313 26.39 -4.07 -15.52
N ASP A 314 26.68 -3.70 -16.76
CA ASP A 314 27.59 -4.41 -17.65
C ASP A 314 29.01 -3.85 -17.43
N GLU A 315 29.82 -4.58 -16.66
CA GLU A 315 31.17 -4.18 -16.29
C GLU A 315 32.12 -4.20 -17.50
N GLU A 316 32.00 -5.18 -18.40
CA GLU A 316 32.85 -5.29 -19.59
C GLU A 316 32.73 -4.07 -20.49
N ARG A 317 31.51 -3.58 -20.68
CA ARG A 317 31.21 -2.44 -21.55
C ARG A 317 31.09 -1.13 -20.78
N GLN A 318 31.31 -1.15 -19.46
CA GLN A 318 31.15 -0.01 -18.55
C GLN A 318 29.82 0.72 -18.79
N THR A 319 28.73 -0.05 -18.87
CA THR A 319 27.39 0.47 -19.18
C THR A 319 26.42 0.06 -18.09
N VAL A 320 25.74 1.05 -17.49
CA VAL A 320 24.62 0.79 -16.59
C VAL A 320 23.34 0.92 -17.41
N TRP A 321 22.58 -0.17 -17.45
CA TRP A 321 21.27 -0.22 -18.09
C TRP A 321 20.22 0.07 -17.04
N ARG A 322 19.43 1.13 -17.21
CA ARG A 322 18.32 1.49 -16.31
C ARG A 322 17.01 1.50 -17.06
N PHE A 323 15.97 0.89 -16.50
CA PHE A 323 14.67 0.83 -17.17
C PHE A 323 14.03 2.22 -17.24
N SER A 324 13.59 2.62 -18.43
CA SER A 324 12.77 3.80 -18.64
C SER A 324 11.30 3.43 -18.72
N HIS A 325 10.48 3.95 -17.81
CA HIS A 325 9.02 3.89 -17.86
C HIS A 325 8.41 4.74 -18.98
N ASP A 326 9.07 5.82 -19.39
CA ASP A 326 8.58 6.66 -20.49
C ASP A 326 8.65 5.92 -21.83
N HIS A 327 9.80 5.30 -22.11
CA HIS A 327 10.03 4.56 -23.35
C HIS A 327 9.71 3.07 -23.28
N MET A 328 9.57 2.49 -22.08
CA MET A 328 9.45 1.05 -21.85
C MET A 328 10.65 0.26 -22.43
N LEU A 329 11.86 0.80 -22.25
CA LEU A 329 13.14 0.28 -22.74
C LEU A 329 14.21 0.51 -21.67
N PHE A 330 15.29 -0.28 -21.63
CA PHE A 330 16.43 0.12 -20.81
C PHE A 330 17.31 1.14 -21.55
N HIS A 331 17.68 2.19 -20.85
CA HIS A 331 18.60 3.21 -21.31
C HIS A 331 19.99 2.90 -20.76
N GLY A 332 20.94 2.64 -21.67
CA GLY A 332 22.33 2.37 -21.34
C GLY A 332 23.14 3.66 -21.26
N ARG A 333 23.79 3.90 -20.13
CA ARG A 333 24.71 5.03 -19.95
C ARG A 333 26.01 4.58 -19.30
N ASP A 334 27.08 5.26 -19.67
CA ASP A 334 28.35 5.13 -18.97
C ASP A 334 28.23 5.75 -17.56
N PRO A 335 28.54 5.01 -16.48
CA PRO A 335 28.33 5.50 -15.12
C PRO A 335 29.27 6.66 -14.74
N GLN A 336 30.43 6.76 -15.38
CA GLN A 336 31.44 7.79 -15.08
C GLN A 336 31.26 9.02 -15.96
N SER A 337 31.13 8.83 -17.28
CA SER A 337 31.04 9.93 -18.24
C SER A 337 29.62 10.41 -18.50
N GLY A 338 28.60 9.61 -18.15
CA GLY A 338 27.20 9.91 -18.44
C GLY A 338 26.82 9.77 -19.91
N ARG A 339 27.76 9.41 -20.78
CA ARG A 339 27.55 9.29 -22.21
C ARG A 339 26.55 8.18 -22.50
N GLU A 340 25.59 8.46 -23.37
CA GLU A 340 24.63 7.48 -23.86
C GLU A 340 25.35 6.36 -24.62
N ARG A 341 25.02 5.11 -24.28
CA ARG A 341 25.55 3.88 -24.88
C ARG A 341 24.52 3.16 -25.75
N GLY A 342 23.24 3.52 -25.62
CA GLY A 342 22.16 3.03 -26.46
C GLY A 342 20.91 2.65 -25.68
N TRP A 343 20.03 1.92 -26.34
CA TRP A 343 18.76 1.44 -25.81
C TRP A 343 18.71 -0.09 -25.87
N TRP A 344 17.99 -0.70 -24.95
CA TRP A 344 17.77 -2.15 -24.90
C TRP A 344 16.27 -2.44 -24.86
N GLY A 345 15.80 -3.13 -25.89
CA GLY A 345 14.41 -3.55 -26.05
C GLY A 345 14.23 -5.05 -25.82
N VAL A 346 13.07 -5.57 -26.24
CA VAL A 346 12.72 -6.99 -26.06
C VAL A 346 13.68 -7.93 -26.80
N GLY A 347 14.33 -7.48 -27.88
CA GLY A 347 15.32 -8.23 -28.64
C GLY A 347 16.78 -8.04 -28.19
N GLY A 348 17.05 -7.18 -27.20
CA GLY A 348 18.42 -6.91 -26.73
C GLY A 348 18.91 -5.47 -26.96
N ALA A 349 20.22 -5.28 -26.87
CA ALA A 349 20.87 -4.01 -27.14
C ALA A 349 20.67 -3.55 -28.59
N GLY A 350 20.33 -2.28 -28.77
CA GLY A 350 20.03 -1.66 -30.06
C GLY A 350 18.58 -1.85 -30.53
N ASP A 351 17.83 -2.79 -29.94
CA ASP A 351 16.40 -2.93 -30.21
C ASP A 351 15.61 -1.80 -29.54
N ARG A 352 14.60 -1.29 -30.25
CA ARG A 352 13.70 -0.23 -29.80
C ARG A 352 12.27 -0.72 -29.60
N THR A 353 12.05 -2.03 -29.67
CA THR A 353 10.76 -2.64 -29.36
C THR A 353 10.51 -2.56 -27.86
N PRO A 354 9.47 -1.83 -27.42
CA PRO A 354 9.19 -1.60 -26.00
C PRO A 354 8.71 -2.89 -25.33
N PHE A 355 9.03 -3.02 -24.04
CA PHE A 355 8.43 -4.05 -23.19
C PHE A 355 6.95 -3.75 -22.95
N ALA A 356 6.12 -4.78 -22.94
CA ALA A 356 4.69 -4.65 -22.64
C ALA A 356 4.45 -4.35 -21.15
N GLU A 357 5.28 -4.93 -20.28
CA GLU A 357 5.22 -4.82 -18.83
C GLU A 357 6.58 -4.34 -18.29
N VAL A 358 6.62 -3.73 -17.10
CA VAL A 358 7.89 -3.28 -16.52
C VAL A 358 8.66 -4.50 -16.00
N PRO A 359 9.82 -4.84 -16.58
CA PRO A 359 10.65 -5.93 -16.08
C PRO A 359 11.41 -5.51 -14.81
N PHE A 360 11.67 -6.45 -13.92
CA PHE A 360 12.76 -6.31 -12.96
C PHE A 360 14.01 -7.01 -13.48
N ALA A 361 15.17 -6.43 -13.20
CA ALA A 361 16.47 -6.99 -13.52
C ALA A 361 17.04 -7.72 -12.31
N SER A 362 17.26 -9.02 -12.43
CA SER A 362 18.03 -9.79 -11.44
C SER A 362 19.52 -9.57 -11.68
N HIS A 363 20.30 -9.53 -10.59
CA HIS A 363 21.77 -9.47 -10.65
C HIS A 363 22.40 -10.68 -11.36
N GLN A 364 21.64 -11.76 -11.55
CA GLN A 364 22.09 -12.99 -12.22
C GLN A 364 21.90 -12.97 -13.75
N GLY A 365 21.62 -11.81 -14.36
CA GLY A 365 21.47 -11.69 -15.83
C GLY A 365 20.10 -12.14 -16.35
N TYR A 366 19.08 -12.07 -15.51
CA TYR A 366 17.70 -12.34 -15.90
C TYR A 366 16.85 -11.08 -15.85
N LEU A 367 15.87 -10.98 -16.75
CA LEU A 367 14.81 -9.99 -16.66
C LEU A 367 13.49 -10.72 -16.44
N LEU A 368 12.74 -10.35 -15.42
CA LEU A 368 11.46 -10.99 -15.11
C LEU A 368 10.33 -9.99 -15.22
N THR A 369 9.33 -10.36 -16.00
CA THR A 369 8.04 -9.69 -16.13
C THR A 369 6.96 -10.54 -15.44
N PRO A 370 5.72 -10.04 -15.26
CA PRO A 370 4.62 -10.85 -14.72
C PRO A 370 4.46 -12.24 -15.34
N SER A 371 4.73 -12.39 -16.63
CA SER A 371 4.44 -13.62 -17.38
C SER A 371 5.63 -14.23 -18.14
N VAL A 372 6.74 -13.51 -18.29
CA VAL A 372 7.91 -13.96 -19.04
C VAL A 372 9.21 -13.73 -18.27
N LEU A 373 10.04 -14.76 -18.22
CA LEU A 373 11.42 -14.72 -17.77
C LEU A 373 12.35 -14.70 -18.98
N TYR A 374 13.18 -13.68 -19.07
CA TYR A 374 14.21 -13.52 -20.08
C TYR A 374 15.58 -13.80 -19.48
N ARG A 375 16.46 -14.39 -20.30
CA ARG A 375 17.88 -14.55 -19.98
C ARG A 375 18.70 -13.67 -20.91
N ILE A 376 19.61 -12.90 -20.35
CA ILE A 376 20.51 -12.01 -21.10
C ILE A 376 21.74 -12.81 -21.53
N ASP A 377 22.08 -12.75 -22.81
CA ASP A 377 23.38 -13.12 -23.34
C ASP A 377 24.32 -11.91 -23.30
N PRO A 378 25.33 -11.91 -22.42
CA PRO A 378 26.25 -10.78 -22.29
C PRO A 378 27.17 -10.61 -23.51
N ILE A 379 27.40 -11.66 -24.30
CA ILE A 379 28.30 -11.63 -25.45
C ILE A 379 27.58 -11.01 -26.64
N GLU A 380 26.45 -11.59 -27.06
CA GLU A 380 25.67 -11.10 -28.19
C GLU A 380 24.85 -9.85 -27.85
N GLN A 381 24.74 -9.50 -26.56
CA GLN A 381 23.90 -8.42 -26.05
C GLN A 381 22.44 -8.59 -26.50
N ARG A 382 21.99 -9.85 -26.51
CA ARG A 382 20.62 -10.26 -26.82
C ARG A 382 19.96 -10.79 -25.56
N GLN A 383 18.64 -10.84 -25.58
CA GLN A 383 17.90 -11.56 -24.57
C GLN A 383 17.04 -12.63 -25.22
N TYR A 384 16.91 -13.74 -24.52
CA TYR A 384 16.16 -14.90 -24.98
C TYR A 384 14.99 -15.14 -24.03
N GLU A 385 13.81 -15.38 -24.58
CA GLU A 385 12.68 -15.86 -23.80
C GLU A 385 13.02 -17.23 -23.26
N TRP A 386 13.08 -17.34 -21.95
CA TRP A 386 13.54 -18.54 -21.30
C TRP A 386 12.37 -19.33 -20.70
N ILE A 387 11.45 -18.66 -20.02
CA ILE A 387 10.19 -19.25 -19.55
C ILE A 387 9.04 -18.29 -19.85
N ARG A 388 7.97 -18.79 -20.46
CA ARG A 388 6.72 -18.06 -20.71
C ARG A 388 5.57 -18.80 -20.05
N LEU A 389 4.85 -18.09 -19.18
CA LEU A 389 3.70 -18.63 -18.46
C LEU A 389 2.44 -18.61 -19.32
N GLY A 390 1.44 -19.42 -18.91
CA GLY A 390 0.14 -19.46 -19.56
C GLY A 390 -0.70 -18.18 -19.38
N LEU A 391 -1.83 -18.11 -20.07
CA LEU A 391 -2.76 -16.98 -19.93
C LEU A 391 -3.31 -16.89 -18.49
N GLY A 392 -3.18 -15.71 -17.87
CA GLY A 392 -3.61 -15.48 -16.48
C GLY A 392 -2.69 -16.06 -15.41
N GLU A 393 -1.63 -16.76 -15.81
CA GLU A 393 -0.59 -17.28 -14.93
C GLU A 393 0.50 -16.21 -14.74
N ARG A 394 0.92 -15.99 -13.49
CA ARG A 394 1.90 -14.97 -13.11
C ARG A 394 2.92 -15.53 -12.14
N PHE A 395 4.16 -15.07 -12.24
CA PHE A 395 5.18 -15.40 -11.24
C PHE A 395 4.80 -14.78 -9.89
N VAL A 396 4.94 -15.56 -8.82
CA VAL A 396 4.75 -15.08 -7.43
C VAL A 396 6.04 -15.15 -6.62
N ASP A 397 7.11 -15.67 -7.23
CA ASP A 397 8.47 -15.64 -6.72
C ASP A 397 9.46 -15.46 -7.88
N ALA A 398 10.68 -15.03 -7.58
CA ALA A 398 11.75 -15.10 -8.58
C ALA A 398 12.16 -16.58 -8.76
N PRO A 399 12.43 -17.04 -9.99
CA PRO A 399 12.98 -18.37 -10.23
C PRO A 399 14.27 -18.59 -9.42
N ASP A 400 14.37 -19.74 -8.75
CA ASP A 400 15.54 -20.10 -7.96
C ASP A 400 16.13 -21.43 -8.45
N GLN A 401 17.46 -21.52 -8.44
CA GLN A 401 18.18 -22.72 -8.85
C GLN A 401 18.60 -23.51 -7.60
N GLN A 402 17.87 -24.58 -7.33
CA GLN A 402 18.05 -25.45 -6.16
C GLN A 402 17.89 -26.91 -6.56
N LEU A 403 18.53 -27.84 -5.84
CA LEU A 403 18.39 -29.29 -6.11
C LEU A 403 18.74 -29.69 -7.55
N ASP A 404 19.70 -29.00 -8.18
CA ASP A 404 20.04 -29.12 -9.61
C ASP A 404 18.86 -28.90 -10.56
N ARG A 405 17.90 -28.06 -10.15
CA ARG A 405 16.68 -27.72 -10.88
C ARG A 405 16.37 -26.24 -10.76
N TRP A 406 15.54 -25.77 -11.68
CA TRP A 406 14.93 -24.44 -11.59
C TRP A 406 13.52 -24.59 -11.02
N LEU A 407 13.32 -24.02 -9.85
CA LEU A 407 12.03 -23.99 -9.17
C LEU A 407 11.33 -22.68 -9.51
N VAL A 408 10.13 -22.78 -10.06
CA VAL A 408 9.34 -21.63 -10.50
C VAL A 408 7.95 -21.71 -9.87
N LEU A 409 7.68 -20.81 -8.95
CA LEU A 409 6.38 -20.69 -8.30
C LEU A 409 5.51 -19.64 -9.02
N THR A 410 4.32 -20.07 -9.45
CA THR A 410 3.32 -19.21 -10.08
C THR A 410 2.08 -19.06 -9.19
N ASN A 411 1.16 -18.19 -9.58
CA ASN A 411 -0.13 -18.05 -8.91
C ASN A 411 -1.07 -19.26 -9.06
N GLN A 412 -0.68 -20.27 -9.86
CA GLN A 412 -1.50 -21.46 -10.13
C GLN A 412 -0.78 -22.78 -9.81
N ARG A 413 0.55 -22.84 -9.91
CA ARG A 413 1.32 -24.09 -9.81
C ARG A 413 2.79 -23.87 -9.48
N LEU A 414 3.42 -24.93 -9.00
CA LEU A 414 4.87 -25.09 -8.96
C LEU A 414 5.34 -25.77 -10.26
N LEU A 415 6.29 -25.17 -10.94
CA LEU A 415 6.93 -25.69 -12.13
C LEU A 415 8.39 -26.01 -11.80
N VAL A 416 8.85 -27.21 -12.16
CA VAL A 416 10.25 -27.60 -11.97
C VAL A 416 10.86 -27.94 -13.31
N PHE A 417 11.94 -27.25 -13.63
CA PHE A 417 12.62 -27.40 -14.90
C PHE A 417 14.01 -27.98 -14.71
N HIS A 418 14.40 -28.86 -15.63
CA HIS A 418 15.77 -29.29 -15.80
C HIS A 418 16.42 -28.54 -16.97
N GLN A 419 17.69 -28.21 -16.80
CA GLN A 419 18.48 -27.56 -17.85
C GLN A 419 19.70 -28.40 -18.18
N ARG A 420 19.76 -28.92 -19.41
CA ARG A 420 20.94 -29.62 -19.94
C ARG A 420 22.07 -28.61 -20.12
N ARG A 421 23.30 -28.97 -19.75
CA ARG A 421 24.46 -28.05 -19.83
C ARG A 421 24.70 -27.49 -21.24
N GLU A 422 24.54 -28.31 -22.26
CA GLU A 422 24.73 -27.88 -23.66
C GLU A 422 23.63 -26.91 -24.11
N ALA A 423 22.37 -27.19 -23.76
CA ALA A 423 21.23 -26.30 -24.00
C ALA A 423 21.39 -24.96 -23.25
N ALA A 424 21.94 -25.01 -22.02
CA ALA A 424 22.22 -23.82 -21.23
C ALA A 424 23.26 -22.89 -21.89
N GLN A 425 24.25 -23.44 -22.59
CA GLN A 425 25.24 -22.66 -23.34
C GLN A 425 24.67 -22.00 -24.60
N ARG A 426 23.58 -22.55 -25.14
CA ARG A 426 22.86 -22.02 -26.32
C ARG A 426 21.66 -21.16 -25.97
N PHE A 427 21.46 -20.86 -24.68
CA PHE A 427 20.31 -20.11 -24.18
C PHE A 427 18.94 -20.73 -24.55
N GLU A 428 18.91 -22.05 -24.76
CA GLU A 428 17.67 -22.77 -25.04
C GLU A 428 16.75 -22.78 -23.80
N PRO A 429 15.42 -22.70 -23.99
CA PRO A 429 14.45 -22.86 -22.90
C PRO A 429 14.67 -24.16 -22.13
N PRO A 430 14.46 -24.17 -20.80
CA PRO A 430 14.67 -25.37 -20.01
C PRO A 430 13.52 -26.36 -20.25
N GLU A 431 13.80 -27.65 -20.08
CA GLU A 431 12.79 -28.71 -20.23
C GLU A 431 11.99 -28.81 -18.92
N LEU A 432 10.66 -28.85 -19.02
CA LEU A 432 9.80 -29.06 -17.86
C LEU A 432 9.94 -30.52 -17.42
N ASP A 433 10.39 -30.74 -16.19
CA ASP A 433 10.41 -32.08 -15.58
C ASP A 433 8.98 -32.41 -15.14
N TRP A 434 8.44 -31.62 -14.22
CA TRP A 434 7.09 -31.81 -13.71
C TRP A 434 6.44 -30.49 -13.30
N ALA A 435 5.11 -30.52 -13.23
CA ALA A 435 4.30 -29.38 -12.82
C ALA A 435 3.26 -29.83 -11.81
N MET A 436 3.22 -29.18 -10.65
CA MET A 436 2.28 -29.48 -9.58
C MET A 436 1.31 -28.32 -9.36
N PRO A 437 -0.01 -28.51 -9.50
CA PRO A 437 -0.97 -27.46 -9.17
C PRO A 437 -0.90 -27.08 -7.70
N LEU A 438 -1.15 -25.80 -7.42
CA LEU A 438 -1.42 -25.37 -6.05
C LEU A 438 -2.76 -25.95 -5.60
N ALA A 439 -2.79 -26.50 -4.40
CA ALA A 439 -3.99 -27.10 -3.84
C ALA A 439 -5.08 -26.07 -3.49
N ASP A 440 -4.70 -24.84 -3.18
CA ASP A 440 -5.60 -23.72 -2.89
C ASP A 440 -5.01 -22.40 -3.42
N GLU A 441 -5.70 -21.29 -3.17
CA GLU A 441 -5.33 -19.97 -3.67
C GLU A 441 -3.95 -19.52 -3.16
N VAL A 442 -3.10 -19.05 -4.06
CA VAL A 442 -1.74 -18.57 -3.74
C VAL A 442 -1.69 -17.42 -2.72
N ARG A 443 -2.81 -16.71 -2.51
CA ARG A 443 -2.90 -15.66 -1.47
C ARG A 443 -2.83 -16.22 -0.05
N LEU A 444 -3.18 -17.49 0.13
CA LEU A 444 -3.13 -18.21 1.40
C LEU A 444 -1.83 -19.01 1.54
N LEU A 445 -1.09 -19.23 0.44
CA LEU A 445 0.15 -19.98 0.44
C LEU A 445 1.23 -19.22 1.23
N GLU A 446 1.77 -19.83 2.29
CA GLU A 446 2.90 -19.29 3.04
C GLU A 446 4.24 -19.75 2.45
N GLY A 447 4.29 -20.99 1.97
CA GLY A 447 5.46 -21.55 1.32
C GLY A 447 5.21 -22.93 0.76
N VAL A 448 6.18 -23.37 -0.05
CA VAL A 448 6.26 -24.72 -0.59
C VAL A 448 7.64 -25.25 -0.24
N VAL A 449 7.72 -26.41 0.42
CA VAL A 449 8.97 -27.11 0.67
C VAL A 449 9.10 -28.28 -0.28
N VAL A 450 10.24 -28.36 -0.97
CA VAL A 450 10.53 -29.42 -1.94
C VAL A 450 11.73 -30.23 -1.45
N ALA A 451 11.59 -31.55 -1.41
CA ALA A 451 12.67 -32.49 -1.15
C ALA A 451 12.76 -33.52 -2.28
N ARG A 452 13.98 -33.79 -2.73
CA ARG A 452 14.25 -34.82 -3.73
C ARG A 452 14.51 -36.16 -3.05
N LEU A 453 13.66 -37.15 -3.33
CA LEU A 453 13.86 -38.53 -2.89
C LEU A 453 14.70 -39.31 -3.90
N MET A 454 15.12 -40.53 -3.53
CA MET A 454 15.69 -41.48 -4.49
C MET A 454 14.72 -41.82 -5.63
N GLU A 455 13.44 -41.96 -5.32
CA GLU A 455 12.36 -42.31 -6.27
C GLU A 455 11.27 -41.23 -6.28
N GLY A 456 11.63 -40.02 -6.73
CA GLY A 456 10.68 -38.93 -6.94
C GLY A 456 10.90 -37.72 -6.04
N TRP A 457 9.81 -37.03 -5.69
CA TRP A 457 9.86 -35.77 -4.93
C TRP A 457 8.77 -35.72 -3.86
N LEU A 458 9.10 -35.18 -2.70
CA LEU A 458 8.13 -34.76 -1.70
C LEU A 458 7.94 -33.25 -1.77
N VAL A 459 6.68 -32.83 -1.80
CA VAL A 459 6.29 -31.42 -1.84
C VAL A 459 5.31 -31.14 -0.71
N SER A 460 5.70 -30.27 0.22
CA SER A 460 4.83 -29.67 1.23
C SER A 460 4.27 -28.37 0.70
N GLN A 461 2.96 -28.17 0.75
CA GLN A 461 2.33 -26.87 0.55
C GLN A 461 1.71 -26.43 1.87
N LEU A 462 2.16 -25.28 2.39
CA LEU A 462 1.65 -24.70 3.64
C LEU A 462 0.71 -23.54 3.33
N TYR A 463 -0.54 -23.65 3.77
CA TYR A 463 -1.56 -22.61 3.65
C TYR A 463 -1.85 -22.00 5.01
N GLY A 464 -1.65 -20.69 5.10
CA GLY A 464 -1.83 -19.91 6.32
C GLY A 464 -3.22 -19.28 6.43
N GLU A 465 -3.35 -18.39 7.41
CA GLU A 465 -4.61 -17.74 7.77
C GLU A 465 -4.96 -16.53 6.86
N GLY A 466 -4.22 -16.32 5.76
CA GLY A 466 -4.48 -15.24 4.79
C GLY A 466 -4.06 -13.85 5.26
N THR A 467 -2.96 -13.72 6.01
CA THR A 467 -2.55 -12.45 6.68
C THR A 467 -1.65 -11.55 5.84
N ARG A 468 -1.45 -11.85 4.56
CA ARG A 468 -0.51 -11.11 3.70
C ARG A 468 -0.93 -9.64 3.54
N GLN A 469 -0.02 -8.74 3.91
CA GLN A 469 -0.18 -7.30 3.74
C GLN A 469 0.65 -6.82 2.55
N VAL A 470 0.04 -6.06 1.64
CA VAL A 470 0.73 -5.47 0.49
C VAL A 470 0.54 -3.95 0.51
N GLY A 471 1.53 -3.24 1.08
CA GLY A 471 1.43 -1.79 1.33
C GLY A 471 0.39 -1.49 2.42
N PHE A 472 -0.59 -0.62 2.13
CA PHE A 472 -1.73 -0.34 3.02
C PHE A 472 -2.89 -1.31 2.86
N THR A 473 -2.86 -2.15 1.82
CA THR A 473 -3.90 -3.14 1.57
C THR A 473 -3.63 -4.37 2.42
N ARG A 474 -4.57 -4.71 3.28
CA ARG A 474 -4.60 -6.01 3.95
C ARG A 474 -5.63 -6.88 3.30
N TYR A 475 -5.20 -8.07 2.93
CA TYR A 475 -6.12 -9.13 2.56
C TYR A 475 -6.54 -9.78 3.86
N SER A 476 -7.84 -9.78 4.15
CA SER A 476 -8.35 -10.34 5.40
C SER A 476 -9.44 -11.37 5.11
N ARG A 477 -9.07 -12.38 4.31
CA ARG A 477 -9.81 -13.64 4.32
C ARG A 477 -9.40 -14.39 5.57
N ILE A 478 -10.38 -14.95 6.27
CA ILE A 478 -10.11 -15.89 7.36
C ILE A 478 -10.25 -17.27 6.74
N ALA A 479 -9.12 -17.89 6.44
CA ALA A 479 -9.06 -19.28 6.05
C ALA A 479 -8.60 -20.13 7.23
N GLN A 480 -9.08 -21.37 7.29
CA GLN A 480 -8.52 -22.35 8.21
C GLN A 480 -7.15 -22.75 7.67
N PRO A 481 -6.06 -22.58 8.44
CA PRO A 481 -4.75 -22.95 7.98
C PRO A 481 -4.59 -24.47 7.93
N TRP A 482 -3.79 -24.95 6.99
CA TRP A 482 -3.60 -26.37 6.75
C TRP A 482 -2.32 -26.63 5.95
N GLN A 483 -1.88 -27.88 5.95
CA GLN A 483 -0.69 -28.33 5.21
C GLN A 483 -1.03 -29.57 4.38
N GLN A 484 -0.52 -29.62 3.16
CA GLN A 484 -0.60 -30.78 2.26
C GLN A 484 0.80 -31.32 1.96
N ILE A 485 0.99 -32.64 2.07
CA ILE A 485 2.17 -33.34 1.55
C ILE A 485 1.77 -34.17 0.35
N SER A 486 2.48 -33.98 -0.77
CA SER A 486 2.29 -34.74 -1.99
C SER A 486 3.58 -35.41 -2.43
N LEU A 487 3.48 -36.60 -3.00
CA LEU A 487 4.55 -37.31 -3.68
C LEU A 487 4.37 -37.20 -5.18
N ILE A 488 5.47 -36.88 -5.84
CA ILE A 488 5.61 -36.98 -7.29
C ILE A 488 6.45 -38.22 -7.52
N ASP A 489 5.86 -39.27 -8.08
CA ASP A 489 6.57 -40.52 -8.33
C ASP A 489 7.54 -40.41 -9.52
N ALA A 490 8.28 -41.49 -9.81
CA ALA A 490 9.21 -41.55 -10.94
C ALA A 490 8.52 -41.53 -12.32
N GLN A 491 7.18 -41.59 -12.37
CA GLN A 491 6.36 -41.45 -13.58
C GLN A 491 5.68 -40.07 -13.65
N ASP A 492 6.12 -39.12 -12.81
CA ASP A 492 5.58 -37.76 -12.69
C ASP A 492 4.08 -37.72 -12.28
N GLN A 493 3.57 -38.79 -11.66
CA GLN A 493 2.22 -38.78 -11.09
C GLN A 493 2.22 -38.19 -9.70
N ILE A 494 1.28 -37.27 -9.48
CA ILE A 494 1.12 -36.55 -8.22
C ILE A 494 0.08 -37.29 -7.38
N SER A 495 0.48 -37.70 -6.17
CA SER A 495 -0.40 -38.31 -5.18
C SER A 495 -0.35 -37.51 -3.87
N VAL A 496 -1.51 -37.18 -3.32
CA VAL A 496 -1.60 -36.56 -1.99
C VAL A 496 -1.48 -37.66 -0.96
N ILE A 497 -0.50 -37.54 -0.06
CA ILE A 497 -0.17 -38.57 0.91
C ILE A 497 -0.64 -38.19 2.32
N ALA A 498 -0.58 -36.89 2.63
CA ALA A 498 -1.03 -36.38 3.92
C ALA A 498 -1.67 -35.00 3.76
N GLU A 499 -2.72 -34.78 4.54
CA GLU A 499 -3.31 -33.46 4.77
C GLU A 499 -3.53 -33.32 6.27
N ARG A 500 -3.19 -32.15 6.82
CA ARG A 500 -3.49 -31.85 8.23
C ARG A 500 -4.00 -30.43 8.40
N PRO A 501 -5.07 -30.23 9.18
CA PRO A 501 -5.46 -28.90 9.62
C PRO A 501 -4.45 -28.37 10.65
N LEU A 502 -4.20 -27.08 10.62
CA LEU A 502 -3.37 -26.38 11.60
C LEU A 502 -4.25 -25.51 12.49
N GLN A 503 -3.73 -25.14 13.66
CA GLN A 503 -4.35 -24.17 14.53
C GLN A 503 -4.08 -22.75 14.02
N ALA A 504 -5.07 -21.87 14.16
CA ALA A 504 -4.88 -20.45 13.89
C ALA A 504 -4.16 -19.80 15.08
N ASP A 505 -2.99 -19.22 14.83
CA ASP A 505 -2.14 -18.55 15.81
C ASP A 505 -2.66 -17.15 16.15
N PHE A 506 -3.28 -16.49 15.17
CA PHE A 506 -3.75 -15.13 15.35
C PHE A 506 -5.26 -15.10 15.58
N SER A 507 -5.73 -14.10 16.32
CA SER A 507 -7.16 -13.85 16.49
C SER A 507 -7.80 -13.27 15.23
N ALA A 508 -8.91 -13.86 14.79
CA ALA A 508 -9.74 -13.34 13.69
C ALA A 508 -10.15 -11.85 13.89
N TYR A 509 -10.41 -11.44 15.14
CA TYR A 509 -10.93 -10.11 15.47
C TYR A 509 -9.91 -8.98 15.28
N SER A 510 -8.60 -9.26 15.43
CA SER A 510 -7.55 -8.27 15.22
C SER A 510 -7.21 -8.06 13.74
N ARG A 511 -7.67 -8.96 12.86
CA ARG A 511 -7.32 -8.97 11.43
C ARG A 511 -8.35 -8.34 10.53
N VAL A 512 -9.64 -8.58 10.80
CA VAL A 512 -10.73 -8.15 9.93
C VAL A 512 -11.42 -6.93 10.50
N SER A 513 -11.48 -5.83 9.75
CA SER A 513 -12.18 -4.60 10.18
C SER A 513 -13.68 -4.60 9.86
N TRP A 514 -14.16 -5.60 9.10
CA TRP A 514 -15.55 -5.72 8.66
C TRP A 514 -16.57 -5.60 9.81
N TRP A 515 -16.31 -6.27 10.94
CA TRP A 515 -17.24 -6.28 12.08
C TRP A 515 -17.40 -4.91 12.75
N TYR A 516 -16.47 -3.99 12.53
CA TYR A 516 -16.53 -2.63 13.08
C TYR A 516 -17.49 -1.73 12.28
N SER A 517 -17.49 -1.86 10.96
CA SER A 517 -18.42 -1.17 10.06
C SER A 517 -18.38 -1.80 8.65
N PRO A 518 -19.32 -2.71 8.33
CA PRO A 518 -19.29 -3.45 7.06
C PRO A 518 -19.29 -2.56 5.81
N LEU A 519 -20.08 -1.49 5.84
CA LEU A 519 -20.19 -0.56 4.71
C LEU A 519 -18.93 0.30 4.53
N LEU A 520 -18.33 0.78 5.63
CA LEU A 520 -17.09 1.57 5.54
C LEU A 520 -15.90 0.68 5.17
N HIS A 521 -15.88 -0.58 5.64
CA HIS A 521 -14.91 -1.57 5.21
C HIS A 521 -14.96 -1.79 3.70
N ALA A 522 -16.16 -2.11 3.16
CA ALA A 522 -16.35 -2.27 1.72
C ALA A 522 -15.98 -1.00 0.92
N PHE A 523 -16.28 0.18 1.45
CA PHE A 523 -15.90 1.44 0.83
C PHE A 523 -14.38 1.69 0.87
N SER A 524 -13.71 1.30 1.97
CA SER A 524 -12.26 1.46 2.13
C SER A 524 -11.46 0.53 1.21
N GLU A 525 -11.98 -0.65 0.89
CA GLU A 525 -11.35 -1.61 -0.02
C GLU A 525 -11.68 -1.36 -1.50
N TRP A 526 -12.67 -0.52 -1.80
CA TRP A 526 -13.10 -0.29 -3.18
C TRP A 526 -11.99 0.26 -4.09
N PRO A 527 -11.17 1.26 -3.68
CA PRO A 527 -10.04 1.72 -4.51
C PRO A 527 -9.06 0.60 -4.83
N ASP A 528 -8.90 -0.34 -3.89
CA ASP A 528 -7.96 -1.44 -4.03
C ASP A 528 -8.38 -2.45 -5.09
N GLN A 529 -9.69 -2.52 -5.36
CA GLN A 529 -10.30 -3.38 -6.37
C GLN A 529 -10.44 -2.68 -7.73
N ALA A 530 -10.70 -1.37 -7.72
CA ALA A 530 -10.96 -0.61 -8.94
C ALA A 530 -9.69 -0.25 -9.71
N MET A 531 -8.53 -0.22 -9.06
CA MET A 531 -7.28 0.27 -9.63
C MET A 531 -6.26 -0.87 -9.80
N GLU A 532 -5.58 -0.90 -10.95
CA GLU A 532 -4.49 -1.85 -11.19
C GLU A 532 -3.30 -1.54 -10.29
N LYS A 533 -2.83 -2.56 -9.56
CA LYS A 533 -1.73 -2.47 -8.57
C LYS A 533 -0.54 -3.36 -8.89
N GLY A 534 -0.55 -3.99 -10.06
CA GLY A 534 0.49 -4.94 -10.45
C GLY A 534 0.52 -6.21 -9.60
N LEU A 535 -0.58 -6.58 -8.94
CA LEU A 535 -0.61 -7.76 -8.07
C LEU A 535 -0.29 -9.04 -8.86
N SER A 536 0.48 -9.93 -8.23
CA SER A 536 0.85 -11.22 -8.83
C SER A 536 -0.31 -12.23 -8.81
N TYR A 537 -1.37 -11.94 -8.07
CA TYR A 537 -2.59 -12.75 -7.98
C TYR A 537 -3.84 -11.85 -7.92
N PRO A 538 -4.98 -12.30 -8.49
CA PRO A 538 -6.20 -11.51 -8.53
C PRO A 538 -6.83 -11.33 -7.14
N LEU A 539 -7.56 -10.23 -6.96
CA LEU A 539 -8.37 -9.97 -5.76
C LEU A 539 -9.75 -10.60 -5.92
N ASN A 540 -9.98 -11.72 -5.23
CA ASN A 540 -11.32 -12.28 -5.10
C ASN A 540 -12.10 -11.52 -4.04
N ARG A 541 -13.28 -11.01 -4.43
CA ARG A 541 -14.16 -10.21 -3.58
C ARG A 541 -14.95 -11.11 -2.62
N GLU A 542 -14.50 -11.23 -1.39
CA GLU A 542 -15.33 -11.76 -0.30
C GLU A 542 -16.03 -10.61 0.42
N VAL A 543 -17.28 -10.35 0.05
CA VAL A 543 -18.10 -9.26 0.62
C VAL A 543 -18.51 -9.57 2.07
N TRP A 544 -18.58 -10.86 2.40
CA TRP A 544 -19.17 -11.35 3.63
C TRP A 544 -18.19 -12.27 4.34
N PRO A 545 -17.87 -12.01 5.61
CA PRO A 545 -17.04 -12.92 6.38
C PRO A 545 -17.78 -14.23 6.65
N GLU A 546 -17.07 -15.34 6.59
CA GLU A 546 -17.59 -16.69 6.86
C GLU A 546 -17.99 -16.86 8.35
N LEU A 547 -17.30 -16.15 9.26
CA LEU A 547 -17.56 -16.22 10.71
C LEU A 547 -18.89 -15.57 11.10
N LYS A 548 -19.87 -16.40 11.49
CA LYS A 548 -21.18 -15.96 12.00
C LYS A 548 -21.08 -14.95 13.16
N GLY A 549 -20.05 -15.07 14.00
CA GLY A 549 -19.80 -14.14 15.12
C GLY A 549 -19.60 -12.69 14.68
N PHE A 550 -19.03 -12.45 13.49
CA PHE A 550 -18.82 -11.10 12.98
C PHE A 550 -20.12 -10.39 12.66
N HIS A 551 -21.12 -11.12 12.13
CA HIS A 551 -22.44 -10.57 11.83
C HIS A 551 -23.16 -10.10 13.10
N LEU A 552 -23.12 -10.93 14.15
CA LEU A 552 -23.70 -10.59 15.45
C LEU A 552 -22.98 -9.40 16.10
N LEU A 553 -21.64 -9.38 16.06
CA LEU A 553 -20.86 -8.28 16.61
C LEU A 553 -21.11 -6.97 15.85
N ALA A 554 -21.12 -7.00 14.51
CA ALA A 554 -21.43 -5.84 13.68
C ALA A 554 -22.83 -5.29 13.98
N LEU A 555 -23.84 -6.16 14.01
CA LEU A 555 -25.22 -5.78 14.33
C LEU A 555 -25.30 -5.18 15.74
N SER A 556 -24.64 -5.79 16.72
CA SER A 556 -24.61 -5.31 18.10
C SER A 556 -23.98 -3.91 18.22
N LEU A 557 -22.87 -3.67 17.52
CA LEU A 557 -22.21 -2.37 17.49
C LEU A 557 -23.02 -1.31 16.75
N MET A 558 -23.72 -1.67 15.67
CA MET A 558 -24.63 -0.79 14.93
C MET A 558 -25.85 -0.41 15.78
N LEU A 559 -26.43 -1.37 16.50
CA LEU A 559 -27.53 -1.14 17.44
C LEU A 559 -27.07 -0.27 18.61
N LEU A 560 -25.93 -0.58 19.22
CA LEU A 560 -25.34 0.22 20.29
C LEU A 560 -25.07 1.66 19.84
N SER A 561 -24.46 1.84 18.66
CA SER A 561 -24.23 3.15 18.06
C SER A 561 -25.53 3.94 17.89
N THR A 562 -26.59 3.29 17.40
CA THR A 562 -27.92 3.90 17.19
C THR A 562 -28.58 4.29 18.51
N LEU A 563 -28.51 3.44 19.54
CA LEU A 563 -29.05 3.72 20.87
C LEU A 563 -28.33 4.91 21.53
N LEU A 564 -27.00 4.95 21.44
CA LEU A 564 -26.19 6.06 21.95
C LEU A 564 -26.49 7.34 21.18
N ALA A 565 -26.61 7.28 19.85
CA ALA A 565 -27.00 8.42 19.01
C ALA A 565 -28.39 8.95 19.39
N TRP A 566 -29.35 8.07 19.63
CA TRP A 566 -30.69 8.46 20.10
C TRP A 566 -30.66 9.14 21.46
N GLY A 567 -29.90 8.58 22.41
CA GLY A 567 -29.66 9.20 23.71
C GLY A 567 -29.05 10.60 23.59
N TYR A 568 -28.05 10.76 22.72
CA TYR A 568 -27.41 12.05 22.43
C TYR A 568 -28.39 13.06 21.81
N LEU A 569 -29.17 12.64 20.81
CA LEU A 569 -30.09 13.49 20.05
C LEU A 569 -31.36 13.87 20.81
N ARG A 570 -31.76 13.10 21.83
CA ARG A 570 -32.88 13.48 22.72
C ARG A 570 -32.65 14.83 23.40
N GLY A 571 -31.38 15.16 23.69
CA GLY A 571 -30.99 16.43 24.29
C GLY A 571 -30.66 17.54 23.29
N SER A 572 -30.61 17.27 21.98
CA SER A 572 -30.16 18.25 20.99
C SER A 572 -31.31 19.06 20.39
N THR A 573 -30.97 20.25 19.85
CA THR A 573 -31.90 21.12 19.13
C THR A 573 -32.13 20.69 17.67
N ALA A 574 -31.62 19.52 17.26
CA ALA A 574 -31.72 19.04 15.88
C ALA A 574 -33.18 18.81 15.46
N SER A 575 -33.52 19.19 14.22
CA SER A 575 -34.84 18.95 13.63
C SER A 575 -35.13 17.45 13.46
N ARG A 576 -36.41 17.08 13.32
CA ARG A 576 -36.83 15.67 13.13
C ARG A 576 -36.11 14.99 11.96
N GLY A 577 -35.97 15.70 10.82
CA GLY A 577 -35.25 15.19 9.66
C GLY A 577 -33.76 14.93 9.92
N ARG A 578 -33.07 15.85 10.61
CA ARG A 578 -31.66 15.66 11.00
C ARG A 578 -31.48 14.52 11.99
N ARG A 579 -32.40 14.37 12.94
CA ARG A 579 -32.39 13.24 13.88
C ARG A 579 -32.53 11.91 13.14
N GLY A 580 -33.48 11.84 12.19
CA GLY A 580 -33.65 10.67 11.32
C GLY A 580 -32.39 10.36 10.51
N PHE A 581 -31.77 11.38 9.91
CA PHE A 581 -30.50 11.25 9.18
C PHE A 581 -29.40 10.63 10.06
N TRP A 582 -29.17 11.16 11.24
CA TRP A 582 -28.11 10.68 12.12
C TRP A 582 -28.37 9.29 12.70
N LEU A 583 -29.62 8.97 13.03
CA LEU A 583 -30.00 7.63 13.47
C LEU A 583 -29.80 6.60 12.36
N LEU A 584 -30.24 6.91 11.14
CA LEU A 584 -30.00 6.05 9.98
C LEU A 584 -28.50 5.88 9.74
N ASN A 585 -27.74 6.96 9.81
CA ASN A 585 -26.30 6.95 9.55
C ASN A 585 -25.54 6.12 10.63
N CYS A 586 -25.89 6.25 11.91
CA CYS A 586 -25.35 5.40 12.98
C CYS A 586 -25.78 3.93 12.85
N GLY A 587 -27.01 3.69 12.39
CA GLY A 587 -27.52 2.36 12.12
C GLY A 587 -26.87 1.68 10.92
N LEU A 588 -26.37 2.43 9.93
CA LEU A 588 -25.70 1.89 8.74
C LEU A 588 -24.19 1.77 8.91
N PHE A 589 -23.54 2.78 9.50
CA PHE A 589 -22.08 2.88 9.55
C PHE A 589 -21.49 2.61 10.94
N GLY A 590 -22.32 2.39 11.96
CA GLY A 590 -21.87 1.98 13.30
C GLY A 590 -21.20 3.10 14.10
N LEU A 591 -20.21 2.74 14.92
CA LEU A 591 -19.51 3.66 15.84
C LEU A 591 -18.80 4.85 15.14
N PRO A 592 -18.20 4.71 13.94
CA PRO A 592 -17.65 5.84 13.21
C PRO A 592 -18.66 6.96 12.93
N ALA A 593 -19.93 6.61 12.68
CA ALA A 593 -21.00 7.58 12.50
C ALA A 593 -21.41 8.29 13.80
N LEU A 594 -21.35 7.59 14.94
CA LEU A 594 -21.54 8.21 16.25
C LEU A 594 -20.45 9.24 16.55
N ILE A 595 -19.19 8.94 16.22
CA ILE A 595 -18.07 9.89 16.35
C ILE A 595 -18.33 11.13 15.50
N SER A 596 -18.76 10.94 14.25
CA SER A 596 -19.12 12.03 13.32
C SER A 596 -20.28 12.88 13.85
N LEU A 597 -21.34 12.25 14.37
CA LEU A 597 -22.47 12.93 15.02
C LEU A 597 -22.00 13.82 16.17
N ILE A 598 -21.19 13.26 17.07
CA ILE A 598 -20.67 13.97 18.25
C ILE A 598 -19.82 15.18 17.84
N CYS A 599 -19.09 15.07 16.71
CA CYS A 599 -18.25 16.14 16.19
C CYS A 599 -19.04 17.25 15.51
N LEU A 600 -20.06 16.91 14.70
CA LEU A 600 -20.75 17.86 13.82
C LEU A 600 -22.03 18.45 14.44
N GLU A 601 -22.73 17.74 15.32
CA GLU A 601 -23.95 18.27 15.93
C GLU A 601 -23.68 18.94 17.30
N PRO A 602 -24.30 20.10 17.57
CA PRO A 602 -24.29 20.70 18.89
C PRO A 602 -24.98 19.78 19.92
N GLY A 603 -24.36 19.68 21.10
CA GLY A 603 -24.95 18.97 22.24
C GLY A 603 -26.06 19.79 22.90
N ARG A 604 -26.52 19.38 24.09
CA ARG A 604 -27.40 20.23 24.90
C ARG A 604 -26.78 21.63 25.03
N PRO A 605 -27.54 22.72 24.83
CA PRO A 605 -27.07 24.03 25.24
C PRO A 605 -26.76 23.92 26.74
N ALA A 606 -25.55 24.30 27.14
CA ALA A 606 -25.30 24.55 28.55
C ALA A 606 -26.35 25.57 28.99
N GLY A 607 -27.09 25.29 30.07
CA GLY A 607 -27.98 26.28 30.67
C GLY A 607 -27.22 27.59 30.88
N PRO A 608 -27.91 28.75 30.97
CA PRO A 608 -27.24 30.03 31.12
C PRO A 608 -26.23 29.93 32.26
N SER A 609 -24.95 30.00 31.94
CA SER A 609 -23.90 30.20 32.92
C SER A 609 -24.26 31.52 33.60
N ALA A 610 -24.69 31.46 34.85
CA ALA A 610 -24.98 32.63 35.66
C ALA A 610 -23.74 33.52 35.63
N SER A 611 -23.82 34.60 34.86
CA SER A 611 -22.88 35.72 34.86
C SER A 611 -23.29 36.70 35.94
#